data_AF-A0A7Z9RGQ9-F1
#
_entry.id   AF-A0A7Z9RGQ9-F1
#
_cell.length_a   1.000
_cell.length_b   1.000
_cell.length_c   1.000
_cell.angle_alpha   90.00
_cell.angle_beta   90.00
_cell.angle_gamma   90.00
#
_symmetry.space_group_name_H-M   'P 1'
#
loop_
_entity.id
_entity.type
_entity.pdbx_description
1 polymer ?
#
loop_
_entity_poly.entity_id
_entity_poly.type
_entity_poly.pdbx_seq_one_letter_code
_entity_poly.pdbx_strand_id
1 'polypeptide(L)'
;TFKPDCLLIDAVTLPDVHLVQRAIVKGDSLSRSIAAASVVAKVTRDRVMGELHDRYPQYNFRAHKGYGTAEHLRLLDRFGPCDAHRKCFRPIADMTSQRPASTTG
;
A
#
# COMPACT_ATOMS: atom_id res chain seq x y z
N THR A 1 21.11 -2.76 20.46
CA THR A 1 20.01 -2.10 19.73
C THR A 1 19.89 -0.67 20.20
N PHE A 2 19.81 0.30 19.30
CA PHE A 2 19.59 1.70 19.66
C PHE A 2 18.09 1.96 19.78
N LYS A 3 17.65 2.44 20.95
CA LYS A 3 16.27 2.85 21.18
C LYS A 3 16.20 4.37 20.98
N PRO A 4 15.27 4.88 20.15
CA PRO A 4 15.11 6.32 19.99
C PRO A 4 14.49 6.94 21.25
N ASP A 5 14.84 8.19 21.55
CA ASP A 5 14.27 8.94 22.67
C ASP A 5 12.88 9.51 22.35
N CYS A 6 12.63 9.84 21.08
CA CYS A 6 11.34 10.32 20.59
C CYS A 6 11.07 9.92 19.13
N LEU A 7 9.81 9.95 18.73
CA LEU A 7 9.34 9.72 17.37
C LEU A 7 8.86 11.03 16.74
N LEU A 8 9.39 11.36 15.56
CA LEU A 8 8.83 12.40 14.70
C LEU A 8 8.02 11.70 13.60
N ILE A 9 6.72 11.98 13.53
CA ILE A 9 5.81 11.24 12.66
C ILE A 9 5.06 12.21 11.76
N ASP A 10 4.92 11.84 10.48
CA ASP A 10 4.17 12.66 9.53
C ASP A 10 2.66 12.52 9.77
N ALA A 11 2.05 13.61 10.22
CA ALA A 11 0.61 13.84 10.39
C ALA A 11 -0.19 12.88 11.29
N VAL A 12 0.41 11.85 11.90
CA VAL A 12 -0.31 10.86 12.72
C VAL A 12 0.38 10.57 14.05
N THR A 13 -0.40 10.05 15.01
CA THR A 13 0.09 9.49 16.28
C THR A 13 -0.22 8.00 16.30
N LEU A 14 0.70 7.19 16.79
CA LEU A 14 0.52 5.74 16.90
C LEU A 14 -0.06 5.42 18.29
N PRO A 15 -1.32 4.96 18.40
CA PRO A 15 -1.99 4.80 19.69
C PRO A 15 -1.31 3.74 20.58
N ASP A 16 -0.78 2.68 19.98
CA ASP A 16 -0.18 1.56 20.70
C ASP A 16 1.32 1.74 20.99
N VAL A 17 1.88 2.94 20.74
CA VAL A 17 3.30 3.23 20.95
C VAL A 17 3.46 4.26 22.06
N HIS A 18 4.01 3.84 23.20
CA HIS A 18 4.15 4.70 24.39
C HIS A 18 5.45 5.52 24.43
N LEU A 19 6.27 5.50 23.38
CA LEU A 19 7.42 6.40 23.26
C LEU A 19 6.93 7.83 23.04
N VAL A 20 7.68 8.84 23.48
CA VAL A 20 7.35 10.25 23.21
C VAL A 20 7.21 10.45 21.70
N GLN A 21 6.06 10.98 21.25
CA GLN A 21 5.79 11.21 19.82
C GLN A 21 5.48 12.69 19.57
N ARG A 22 5.88 13.16 18.39
CA ARG A 22 5.46 14.45 17.85
C ARG A 22 4.95 14.24 16.42
N ALA A 23 3.64 14.36 16.26
CA ALA A 23 3.01 14.42 14.95
C ALA A 23 3.30 15.79 14.32
N ILE A 24 3.77 15.80 13.08
CA ILE A 24 4.13 17.00 12.32
C ILE A 24 3.40 16.93 10.99
N VAL A 25 2.52 17.90 10.72
CA VAL A 25 1.84 18.01 9.42
C VAL A 25 2.88 18.40 8.36
N LYS A 26 2.94 17.68 7.23
CA LYS A 26 3.98 17.83 6.19
C LYS A 26 5.38 17.62 6.75
N GLY A 27 5.51 16.62 7.63
CA GLY A 27 6.72 16.37 8.39
C GLY A 27 7.93 16.06 7.51
N ASP A 28 7.71 15.48 6.34
CA ASP A 28 8.75 15.20 5.34
C ASP A 28 9.45 16.47 4.82
N SER A 29 8.72 17.59 4.69
CA SER A 29 9.27 18.88 4.27
C SER A 29 9.98 19.64 5.41
N LEU A 30 9.72 19.26 6.67
CA LEU A 30 10.16 19.98 7.86
C LEU A 30 11.20 19.23 8.70
N SER A 31 11.36 17.92 8.51
CA SER A 31 12.25 17.07 9.30
C SER A 31 13.07 16.16 8.41
N ARG A 32 14.39 16.23 8.55
CA ARG A 32 15.33 15.36 7.81
C ARG A 32 15.11 13.88 8.12
N SER A 33 14.77 13.53 9.36
CA SER A 33 14.50 12.15 9.75
C SER A 33 13.22 11.62 9.11
N ILE A 34 12.17 12.44 9.03
CA ILE A 34 10.92 12.07 8.35
C ILE A 34 11.18 11.96 6.84
N ALA A 35 11.88 12.93 6.23
CA ALA A 35 12.25 12.88 4.82
C ALA A 35 13.01 11.59 4.46
N ALA A 36 14.02 11.24 5.25
CA ALA A 36 14.80 10.01 5.06
C ALA A 36 13.91 8.76 5.18
N ALA A 37 13.04 8.71 6.18
CA ALA A 37 12.08 7.61 6.34
C ALA A 37 11.14 7.48 5.13
N SER A 38 10.63 8.59 4.60
CA SER A 38 9.76 8.63 3.42
C SER A 38 10.46 8.07 2.18
N VAL A 39 11.75 8.40 1.96
CA VAL A 39 12.55 7.85 0.86
C VAL A 39 12.71 6.34 1.00
N VAL A 40 13.13 5.87 2.18
CA VAL A 40 13.31 4.43 2.45
C VAL A 40 12.00 3.67 2.24
N ALA A 41 10.88 4.19 2.76
CA ALA A 41 9.56 3.59 2.61
C ALA A 41 9.13 3.52 1.13
N LYS A 42 9.30 4.61 0.38
CA LYS A 42 8.91 4.69 -1.03
C LYS A 42 9.74 3.74 -1.91
N VAL A 43 11.06 3.76 -1.79
CA VAL A 43 11.95 2.89 -2.57
C VAL A 43 11.68 1.42 -2.26
N THR A 44 11.50 1.08 -0.98
CA THR A 44 11.18 -0.29 -0.57
C THR A 44 9.83 -0.74 -1.15
N ARG A 45 8.79 0.09 -1.06
CA ARG A 45 7.49 -0.21 -1.65
C ARG A 45 7.59 -0.43 -3.16
N ASP A 46 8.32 0.43 -3.86
CA ASP A 46 8.43 0.32 -5.33
C ASP A 46 9.14 -0.96 -5.77
N ARG A 47 10.11 -1.44 -4.99
CA ARG A 47 10.73 -2.77 -5.18
C ARG A 47 9.71 -3.89 -5.00
N VAL A 48 8.93 -3.87 -3.92
CA VAL A 48 7.87 -4.87 -3.66
C VAL A 48 6.84 -4.89 -4.80
N MET A 49 6.48 -3.74 -5.37
CA MET A 49 5.60 -3.69 -6.54
C MET A 49 6.22 -4.31 -7.80
N GLY A 50 7.55 -4.24 -7.94
CA GLY A 50 8.28 -4.98 -8.97
C GLY A 50 8.17 -6.48 -8.77
N GLU A 51 8.40 -6.97 -7.56
CA GLU A 51 8.27 -8.39 -7.22
C GLU A 51 6.83 -8.91 -7.42
N LEU A 52 5.83 -8.09 -7.10
CA LEU A 52 4.43 -8.43 -7.38
C LEU A 52 4.14 -8.49 -8.88
N HIS A 53 4.76 -7.63 -9.69
CA HIS A 53 4.64 -7.73 -11.14
C HIS A 53 5.25 -9.03 -11.65
N ASP A 54 6.40 -9.43 -11.15
CA ASP A 54 7.03 -10.68 -11.56
C ASP A 54 6.16 -11.90 -11.19
N ARG A 55 5.42 -11.82 -10.07
CA ARG A 55 4.45 -12.86 -9.65
C ARG A 55 3.11 -12.81 -10.42
N TYR A 56 2.62 -11.61 -10.73
CA TYR A 56 1.34 -11.40 -11.41
C TYR A 56 1.52 -10.43 -12.59
N PRO A 57 2.18 -10.87 -13.67
CA PRO A 57 2.58 -9.99 -14.77
C PRO A 57 1.39 -9.31 -15.46
N GLN A 58 0.22 -9.95 -15.46
CA GLN A 58 -0.99 -9.45 -16.09
C GLN A 58 -1.53 -8.15 -15.49
N TYR A 59 -1.14 -7.79 -14.25
CA TYR A 59 -1.61 -6.56 -13.62
C TYR A 59 -0.68 -5.37 -13.80
N ASN A 60 0.53 -5.51 -14.33
CA ASN A 60 1.47 -4.39 -14.53
C ASN A 60 1.79 -3.54 -13.27
N PHE A 61 1.91 -4.17 -12.08
CA PHE A 61 2.22 -3.46 -10.83
C PHE A 61 3.49 -2.60 -10.89
N ARG A 62 4.42 -2.89 -11.80
CA ARG A 62 5.64 -2.10 -12.02
C ARG A 62 5.34 -0.66 -12.44
N ALA A 63 4.27 -0.41 -13.20
CA ALA A 63 3.91 0.92 -13.67
C ALA A 63 3.14 1.71 -12.60
N HIS A 64 1.98 1.21 -12.17
CA HIS A 64 1.05 1.96 -11.33
C HIS A 64 1.19 1.65 -9.83
N LYS A 65 2.11 0.79 -9.40
CA LYS A 65 2.43 0.53 -7.98
C LYS A 65 1.23 0.13 -7.11
N GLY A 66 0.23 -0.51 -7.72
CA GLY A 66 -1.03 -0.90 -7.08
C GLY A 66 -2.04 0.24 -6.86
N TYR A 67 -1.76 1.47 -7.31
CA TYR A 67 -2.77 2.54 -7.33
C TYR A 67 -3.87 2.21 -8.35
N GLY A 68 -5.10 2.67 -8.10
CA GLY A 68 -6.27 2.46 -8.95
C GLY A 68 -6.27 3.36 -10.19
N THR A 69 -5.22 3.26 -11.01
CA THR A 69 -5.17 3.96 -12.31
C THR A 69 -6.16 3.36 -13.29
N ALA A 70 -6.50 4.09 -14.35
CA ALA A 70 -7.40 3.58 -15.40
C ALA A 70 -6.89 2.24 -16.01
N GLU A 71 -5.57 2.10 -16.15
CA GLU A 71 -4.97 0.83 -16.58
C GLU A 71 -5.26 -0.29 -15.57
N HIS A 72 -4.95 -0.07 -14.29
CA HIS A 72 -5.12 -1.09 -13.26
C HIS A 72 -6.57 -1.54 -13.13
N LEU A 73 -7.52 -0.60 -13.22
CA LEU A 73 -8.95 -0.89 -13.20
C LEU A 73 -9.40 -1.75 -14.40
N ARG A 74 -8.88 -1.49 -15.60
CA ARG A 74 -9.16 -2.33 -16.78
C ARG A 74 -8.56 -3.74 -16.63
N LEU A 75 -7.37 -3.87 -16.06
CA LEU A 75 -6.74 -5.17 -15.82
C LEU A 75 -7.50 -5.95 -14.74
N LEU A 76 -8.00 -5.26 -13.71
CA LEU A 76 -8.88 -5.85 -12.70
C LEU A 76 -10.21 -6.34 -13.28
N ASP A 77 -10.83 -5.57 -14.18
CA ASP A 77 -12.06 -5.99 -14.88
C ASP A 77 -11.82 -7.25 -15.74
N ARG A 78 -10.67 -7.30 -16.43
CA ARG A 78 -10.30 -8.42 -17.29
C ARG A 78 -9.91 -9.70 -16.54
N PHE A 79 -9.14 -9.58 -15.45
CA PHE A 79 -8.51 -10.73 -14.79
C PHE A 79 -9.08 -11.02 -13.38
N GLY A 80 -9.96 -10.17 -12.87
CA GLY A 80 -10.40 -10.20 -11.47
C GLY A 80 -9.27 -9.81 -10.49
N PRO A 81 -9.56 -9.71 -9.18
CA PRO A 81 -8.56 -9.41 -8.17
C PRO A 81 -7.70 -10.64 -7.81
N CYS A 82 -6.38 -10.45 -7.70
CA CYS A 82 -5.46 -11.43 -7.10
C CYS A 82 -5.24 -11.21 -5.59
N ASP A 83 -4.47 -12.10 -4.94
CA ASP A 83 -4.20 -12.08 -3.50
C ASP A 83 -3.51 -10.82 -2.99
N ALA A 84 -2.77 -10.10 -3.85
CA ALA A 84 -2.14 -8.84 -3.49
C ALA A 84 -3.15 -7.68 -3.32
N HIS A 85 -4.39 -7.84 -3.80
CA HIS A 85 -5.41 -6.80 -3.70
C HIS A 85 -6.03 -6.72 -2.31
N ARG A 86 -6.24 -5.49 -1.86
CA ARG A 86 -6.88 -5.20 -0.57
C ARG A 86 -8.40 -5.41 -0.70
N LYS A 87 -8.89 -6.57 -0.27
CA LYS A 87 -10.30 -6.98 -0.42
C LYS A 87 -11.30 -6.03 0.23
N CYS A 88 -10.92 -5.26 1.25
CA CYS A 88 -11.81 -4.30 1.90
C CYS A 88 -11.90 -2.95 1.16
N PHE A 89 -11.11 -2.72 0.12
CA PHE A 89 -11.08 -1.45 -0.61
C PHE A 89 -11.94 -1.54 -1.85
N ARG A 90 -12.78 -0.53 -2.10
CA ARG A 90 -13.47 -0.43 -3.40
C ARG A 90 -12.44 -0.13 -4.51
N PRO A 91 -12.58 -0.72 -5.70
CA PRO A 91 -13.68 -1.56 -6.18
C PRO A 91 -13.55 -3.06 -5.86
N ILE A 92 -12.46 -3.50 -5.24
CA ILE A 92 -12.16 -4.92 -4.99
C ILE A 92 -13.23 -5.58 -4.11
N ALA A 93 -13.67 -4.89 -3.06
CA ALA A 93 -14.72 -5.36 -2.16
C ALA A 93 -15.98 -5.79 -2.93
N ASP A 94 -16.39 -4.97 -3.90
CA ASP A 94 -17.59 -5.19 -4.72
C ASP A 94 -17.39 -6.43 -5.61
N MET A 95 -16.20 -6.59 -6.21
CA MET A 95 -15.86 -7.75 -7.05
C MET A 95 -15.79 -9.07 -6.25
N THR A 96 -15.31 -9.03 -5.00
CA THR A 96 -15.19 -10.23 -4.16
C THR A 96 -16.49 -10.64 -3.47
N SER A 97 -17.44 -9.72 -3.33
CA SER A 97 -18.74 -9.98 -2.70
C SER A 97 -19.79 -10.58 -3.67
N GLN A 98 -19.50 -10.57 -4.98
CA GLN A 98 -20.45 -10.93 -6.05
C GLN A 98 -20.23 -12.30 -6.70
N ARG A 99 -19.61 -13.29 -6.03
CA ARG A 99 -19.62 -14.68 -6.56
C ARG A 99 -20.91 -15.40 -6.17
N PRO A 100 -21.90 -15.65 -7.07
CA PRO A 100 -22.81 -16.75 -6.85
C PRO A 100 -22.01 -18.05 -6.89
N ALA A 101 -22.36 -18.99 -6.02
CA ALA A 101 -21.82 -20.34 -6.05
C ALA A 101 -21.99 -20.91 -7.46
N SER A 102 -20.89 -21.33 -8.09
CA SER A 102 -20.98 -22.13 -9.31
C SER A 102 -21.54 -23.50 -8.94
N THR A 103 -22.85 -23.66 -9.16
CA THR A 103 -23.52 -24.94 -9.31
C THR A 103 -22.93 -25.67 -10.52
N THR A 104 -22.31 -26.82 -10.31
CA THR A 104 -22.19 -27.97 -11.23
C THR A 104 -21.52 -29.07 -10.40
N GLY A 105 -21.97 -30.31 -10.27
CA GLY A 105 -23.07 -31.10 -10.84
C GLY A 105 -22.91 -32.50 -10.25
#